data_AF-A0A8S3A8N8-F1
#
_entry.id   AF-A0A8S3A8N8-F1
#
_cell.length_a   1.000
_cell.length_b   1.000
_cell.length_c   1.000
_cell.angle_alpha   90.00
_cell.angle_beta   90.00
_cell.angle_gamma   90.00
#
_symmetry.space_group_name_H-M   'P 1'
#
loop_
_entity.id
_entity.type
_entity.pdbx_description
1 polymer ?
#
loop_
_entity_poly.entity_id
_entity_poly.type
_entity_poly.pdbx_seq_one_letter_code
_entity_poly.pdbx_strand_id
1 'polypeptide(L)'
;QNHTDQSLPLHVGLRASNVQLLISETNKQRIGYSIVLKASKRVVVTFSVSAVHSGIARFQFLISTVNNKTSALFGDAIELSLPVSTPATSVVFPTNGDVGGAEVILQPIRTPKD
;
A
#
# COMPACT_ATOMS: atom_id res chain seq x y z
N GLN A 1 7.23 20.04 3.93
CA GLN A 1 7.15 21.33 4.66
C GLN A 1 7.79 22.38 3.79
N ASN A 2 7.26 23.61 3.73
CA ASN A 2 7.88 24.67 2.94
C ASN A 2 8.82 25.49 3.83
N HIS A 3 10.11 25.51 3.50
CA HIS A 3 11.13 26.32 4.17
C HIS A 3 11.50 27.59 3.39
N THR A 4 10.85 27.84 2.25
CA THR A 4 11.06 29.08 1.49
C THR A 4 10.26 30.24 2.08
N ASP A 5 10.60 31.44 1.63
CA ASP A 5 9.94 32.71 1.90
C ASP A 5 8.72 32.97 1.00
N GLN A 6 8.46 32.10 0.02
CA GLN A 6 7.38 32.24 -0.95
C GLN A 6 6.33 31.12 -0.83
N SER A 7 5.09 31.44 -1.21
CA SER A 7 4.04 30.42 -1.31
C SER A 7 4.24 29.57 -2.56
N LEU A 8 4.18 28.27 -2.41
CA LEU A 8 4.41 27.31 -3.49
C LEU A 8 3.09 26.66 -3.92
N PRO A 9 2.62 26.89 -5.16
CA PRO A 9 1.60 26.03 -5.76
C PRO A 9 2.22 24.65 -6.08
N LEU A 10 1.59 23.59 -5.59
CA LEU A 10 2.09 22.22 -5.68
C LEU A 10 0.99 21.28 -6.21
N HIS A 11 1.42 20.33 -7.03
CA HIS A 11 0.70 19.08 -7.25
C HIS A 11 1.33 17.98 -6.40
N VAL A 12 0.48 17.24 -5.69
CA VAL A 12 0.88 16.08 -4.91
C VAL A 12 0.17 14.87 -5.50
N GLY A 13 0.91 13.81 -5.79
CA GLY A 13 0.38 12.58 -6.36
C GLY A 13 0.81 11.36 -5.55
N LEU A 14 -0.02 10.31 -5.60
CA LEU A 14 0.31 9.00 -5.05
C LEU A 14 0.19 7.95 -6.16
N ARG A 15 1.24 7.16 -6.32
CA ARG A 15 1.21 5.88 -7.04
C ARG A 15 1.42 4.76 -6.03
N ALA A 16 0.58 3.74 -6.08
CA ALA A 16 0.70 2.60 -5.18
C ALA A 16 0.54 1.28 -5.94
N SER A 17 1.11 0.21 -5.38
CA SER A 17 0.93 -1.16 -5.86
C SER A 17 0.56 -2.08 -4.70
N ASN A 18 -0.23 -3.11 -5.00
CA ASN A 18 -0.88 -4.00 -4.02
C ASN A 18 -1.83 -3.26 -3.04
N VAL A 19 -2.34 -2.10 -3.47
CA VAL A 19 -3.20 -1.21 -2.69
C VAL A 19 -4.19 -0.54 -3.64
N GLN A 20 -5.44 -0.38 -3.19
CA GLN A 20 -6.48 0.38 -3.87
C GLN A 20 -6.76 1.70 -3.14
N LEU A 21 -6.93 2.79 -3.90
CA LEU A 21 -7.33 4.08 -3.36
C LEU A 21 -8.82 4.03 -2.99
N LEU A 22 -9.16 4.42 -1.77
CA LEU A 22 -10.55 4.48 -1.32
C LEU A 22 -11.22 5.75 -1.87
N ILE A 23 -12.35 5.56 -2.53
CA ILE A 23 -13.17 6.64 -3.11
C ILE A 23 -14.27 7.00 -2.11
N SER A 24 -14.47 8.28 -1.84
CA SER A 24 -15.71 8.76 -1.20
C SER A 24 -16.51 9.60 -2.19
N GLU A 25 -17.81 9.77 -1.97
CA GLU A 25 -18.65 10.64 -2.82
C GLU A 25 -18.12 12.09 -2.87
N THR A 26 -17.44 12.52 -1.80
CA THR A 26 -16.75 13.81 -1.70
C THR A 26 -15.35 13.83 -2.33
N ASN A 27 -14.74 12.67 -2.59
CA ASN A 27 -13.43 12.49 -3.20
C ASN A 27 -13.49 11.47 -4.34
N LYS A 28 -14.08 11.86 -5.48
CA LYS A 28 -13.94 11.14 -6.77
C LYS A 28 -12.46 10.79 -6.96
N GLN A 29 -12.14 9.49 -6.95
CA GLN A 29 -10.82 8.86 -7.06
C GLN A 29 -9.64 9.84 -7.28
N ARG A 30 -9.23 10.54 -6.21
CA ARG A 30 -8.19 11.58 -6.30
C ARG A 30 -6.82 10.92 -6.19
N ILE A 31 -6.24 10.55 -7.33
CA ILE A 31 -4.83 10.13 -7.43
C ILE A 31 -3.84 11.27 -7.08
N GLY A 32 -4.34 12.48 -6.86
CA GLY A 32 -3.55 13.62 -6.42
C GLY A 32 -4.37 14.84 -5.99
N TYR A 33 -3.68 15.82 -5.43
CA TYR A 33 -4.21 17.08 -4.93
C TYR A 33 -3.43 18.27 -5.49
N SER A 34 -4.13 19.36 -5.77
CA SER A 34 -3.53 20.67 -6.04
C SER A 34 -3.65 21.52 -4.78
N ILE A 35 -2.52 21.95 -4.22
CA ILE A 35 -2.48 22.71 -2.98
C ILE A 35 -1.59 23.94 -3.15
N VAL A 36 -1.89 25.00 -2.40
CA VAL A 36 -0.98 26.15 -2.24
C VAL A 36 -0.38 26.08 -0.85
N LEU A 37 0.91 25.79 -0.77
CA LEU A 37 1.64 25.70 0.49
C LEU A 37 2.29 27.05 0.81
N LYS A 38 1.74 27.76 1.80
CA LYS A 38 2.25 29.07 2.23
C LYS A 38 3.71 28.98 2.71
N ALA A 39 4.42 30.09 2.60
CA ALA A 39 5.80 30.26 3.08
C ALA A 39 5.94 29.81 4.55
N SER A 40 7.02 29.09 4.87
CA SER A 40 7.30 28.61 6.24
C SER A 40 6.18 27.80 6.92
N LYS A 41 5.28 27.18 6.14
CA LYS A 41 4.17 26.36 6.65
C LYS A 41 4.31 24.88 6.31
N ARG A 42 3.61 24.06 7.10
CA ARG A 42 3.42 22.63 6.89
C ARG A 42 1.94 22.36 6.63
N VAL A 43 1.68 21.48 5.68
CA VAL A 43 0.36 20.91 5.39
C VAL A 43 0.51 19.40 5.41
N VAL A 44 -0.54 18.71 5.87
CA VAL A 44 -0.64 17.25 5.82
C VAL A 44 -1.66 16.90 4.74
N VAL A 45 -1.28 15.98 3.85
CA VAL A 45 -2.14 15.45 2.80
C VAL A 45 -2.38 13.98 3.09
N THR A 46 -3.63 13.57 3.09
CA THR A 46 -4.03 12.20 3.45
C THR A 46 -4.58 11.47 2.22
N PHE A 47 -4.09 10.25 2.01
CA PHE A 47 -4.61 9.32 1.00
C PHE A 47 -5.22 8.12 1.73
N SER A 48 -6.53 7.97 1.61
CA SER A 48 -7.23 6.80 2.16
C SER A 48 -7.05 5.62 1.21
N VAL A 49 -6.57 4.50 1.73
CA VAL A 49 -6.21 3.32 0.94
C VAL A 49 -6.62 2.02 1.63
N SER A 50 -6.78 0.95 0.84
CA SER A 50 -6.99 -0.41 1.35
C SER A 50 -6.02 -1.36 0.66
N ALA A 51 -5.46 -2.32 1.41
CA ALA A 51 -4.64 -3.36 0.82
C ALA A 51 -5.50 -4.30 -0.04
N VAL A 52 -4.89 -4.90 -1.08
CA VAL A 52 -5.57 -5.85 -1.97
C VAL A 52 -5.19 -7.30 -1.63
N HIS A 53 -3.90 -7.59 -1.52
CA HIS A 53 -3.40 -8.93 -1.15
C HIS A 53 -2.36 -8.87 -0.03
N SER A 54 -2.18 -9.98 0.69
CA SER A 54 -1.03 -10.15 1.59
C SER A 54 0.29 -10.13 0.81
N GLY A 55 1.33 -9.57 1.41
CA GLY A 55 2.63 -9.39 0.77
C GLY A 55 3.19 -8.00 1.06
N ILE A 56 3.83 -7.37 0.07
CA ILE A 56 4.39 -6.02 0.21
C ILE A 56 3.52 -5.03 -0.57
N ALA A 57 3.07 -3.98 0.11
CA ALA A 57 2.50 -2.79 -0.50
C ALA A 57 3.60 -1.77 -0.74
N ARG A 58 3.68 -1.20 -1.95
CA ARG A 58 4.64 -0.13 -2.28
C ARG A 58 3.90 1.16 -2.60
N PHE A 59 4.42 2.26 -2.09
CA PHE A 59 3.87 3.61 -2.22
C PHE A 59 4.96 4.54 -2.75
N GLN A 60 4.64 5.29 -3.79
CA GLN A 60 5.48 6.34 -4.36
C GLN A 60 4.71 7.66 -4.25
N PHE A 61 5.21 8.57 -3.42
CA PHE A 61 4.66 9.91 -3.27
C PHE A 61 5.47 10.85 -4.15
N LEU A 62 4.78 11.67 -4.93
CA LEU A 62 5.39 12.69 -5.78
C LEU A 62 4.85 14.05 -5.38
N ILE A 63 5.74 15.04 -5.28
CA ILE A 63 5.40 16.44 -5.08
C ILE A 63 6.12 17.23 -6.16
N SER A 64 5.40 18.11 -6.84
CA SER A 64 5.98 19.01 -7.83
C SER A 64 5.38 20.39 -7.69
N THR A 65 6.22 21.41 -7.77
CA THR A 65 5.77 22.78 -8.03
C THR A 65 5.12 22.88 -9.39
N VAL A 66 4.10 23.74 -9.45
CA VAL A 66 3.37 24.05 -10.68
C VAL A 66 3.71 25.49 -11.04
N ASN A 67 4.32 25.70 -12.18
CA ASN A 67 4.52 27.04 -12.73
C ASN A 67 3.96 27.08 -14.16
N ASN A 68 3.76 28.28 -14.68
CA ASN A 68 3.33 28.48 -16.07
C ASN A 68 4.43 28.17 -17.10
N LYS A 69 5.51 27.50 -16.71
CA LYS A 69 6.59 27.03 -17.58
C LYS A 69 6.55 25.51 -17.61
N THR A 70 6.93 24.92 -18.73
CA THR A 70 6.86 23.47 -19.00
C THR A 70 7.79 22.61 -18.11
N SER A 71 8.36 23.16 -17.04
CA SER A 71 9.36 22.52 -16.21
C SER A 71 9.13 22.86 -14.73
N ALA A 72 8.95 21.81 -13.92
CA ALA A 72 8.89 21.93 -12.47
C ALA A 72 10.20 22.53 -11.93
N LEU A 73 10.12 23.60 -11.15
CA LEU A 73 11.29 24.23 -10.54
C LEU A 73 11.81 23.44 -9.34
N PHE A 74 10.88 22.90 -8.56
CA PHE A 74 11.16 22.06 -7.40
C PHE A 74 10.25 20.85 -7.44
N GLY A 75 10.82 19.68 -7.18
CA GLY A 75 10.11 18.41 -7.10
C GLY A 75 10.79 17.49 -6.09
N ASP A 76 10.00 16.65 -5.46
CA ASP A 76 10.46 15.67 -4.49
C ASP A 76 9.66 14.37 -4.66
N ALA A 77 10.31 13.25 -4.39
CA ALA A 77 9.72 11.93 -4.50
C ALA A 77 10.25 11.02 -3.39
N ILE A 78 9.35 10.27 -2.78
CA ILE A 78 9.71 9.28 -1.77
C ILE A 78 8.97 7.96 -2.02
N GLU A 79 9.69 6.86 -1.83
CA GLU A 79 9.14 5.51 -1.88
C GLU A 79 9.11 4.89 -0.49
N LEU A 80 8.00 4.19 -0.19
CA LEU A 80 7.78 3.47 1.05
C LEU A 80 7.24 2.07 0.73
N SER A 81 7.74 1.07 1.44
CA SER A 81 7.23 -0.31 1.36
C SER A 81 6.73 -0.76 2.73
N LEU A 82 5.51 -1.27 2.80
CA LEU A 82 4.88 -1.75 4.02
C LEU A 82 4.43 -3.21 3.85
N PRO A 83 4.69 -4.09 4.84
CA PRO A 83 4.15 -5.45 4.82
C PRO A 83 2.64 -5.44 5.09
N VAL A 84 1.89 -6.20 4.30
CA VAL A 84 0.46 -6.47 4.45
C VAL A 84 0.30 -7.92 4.87
N SER A 85 -0.29 -8.15 6.04
CA SER A 85 -0.62 -9.49 6.54
C SER A 85 -2.12 -9.74 6.43
N THR A 86 -2.52 -11.00 6.19
CA THR A 86 -3.93 -11.37 6.29
C THR A 86 -4.40 -11.25 7.75
N PRO A 87 -5.65 -10.82 8.02
CA PRO A 87 -6.16 -10.70 9.39
C PRO A 87 -6.44 -12.04 10.09
N ALA A 88 -6.08 -13.17 9.51
CA ALA A 88 -6.41 -14.49 10.05
C ALA A 88 -5.24 -15.04 10.86
N THR A 89 -5.51 -15.32 12.14
CA THR A 89 -4.71 -16.16 13.03
C THR A 89 -4.19 -17.36 12.25
N SER A 90 -2.86 -17.49 12.14
CA SER A 90 -2.26 -18.69 11.59
C SER A 90 -2.65 -19.86 12.49
N VAL A 91 -3.61 -20.66 12.04
CA VAL A 91 -3.97 -21.91 12.71
C VAL A 91 -3.01 -22.98 12.21
N VAL A 92 -2.03 -23.31 13.04
CA VAL A 92 -1.23 -24.52 12.86
C VAL A 92 -2.11 -25.68 13.29
N PHE A 93 -2.33 -26.65 12.41
CA PHE A 93 -2.90 -27.95 12.78
C PHE A 93 -1.72 -28.89 13.08
N PRO A 94 -1.31 -29.07 14.34
CA PRO A 94 -0.28 -30.05 14.66
C PRO A 94 -0.85 -31.46 14.44
N THR A 95 -0.29 -32.21 13.49
CA THR A 95 -0.45 -33.66 13.44
C THR A 95 0.42 -34.27 14.52
N ASN A 96 -0.12 -34.38 15.74
CA ASN A 96 0.50 -35.19 16.78
C ASN A 96 0.16 -36.65 16.50
N GLY A 97 1.01 -37.32 15.72
CA GLY A 97 1.07 -38.77 15.66
C GLY A 97 2.13 -39.26 16.64
N ASP A 98 1.72 -40.02 17.66
CA ASP A 98 2.67 -40.76 18.49
C ASP A 98 3.03 -42.04 17.72
N VAL A 99 4.24 -42.10 17.15
CA VAL A 99 4.72 -43.29 16.42
C VAL A 99 5.30 -44.29 17.42
N GLY A 100 4.42 -44.87 18.22
CA GLY A 100 4.74 -46.01 19.07
C GLY A 100 4.76 -47.30 18.26
N GLY A 101 5.90 -47.62 17.64
CA GLY A 101 6.20 -48.95 17.10
C GLY A 101 5.58 -49.28 15.73
N ALA A 102 6.40 -49.23 14.69
CA ALA A 102 6.23 -49.95 13.42
C ALA A 102 4.88 -49.87 12.68
N GLU A 103 4.11 -48.78 12.78
CA GLU A 103 2.93 -48.57 11.94
C GLU A 103 3.09 -47.36 11.01
N VAL A 104 3.20 -47.66 9.72
CA VAL A 104 3.08 -46.67 8.65
C VAL A 104 1.60 -46.42 8.42
N ILE A 105 1.13 -45.19 8.69
CA ILE A 105 -0.24 -44.79 8.37
C ILE A 105 -0.35 -44.61 6.83
N LEU A 106 -0.67 -45.69 6.12
CA LEU A 106 -1.04 -45.63 4.71
C LEU A 106 -2.55 -45.42 4.58
N GLN A 107 -2.95 -44.35 3.90
CA GLN A 107 -4.36 -44.16 3.52
C GLN A 107 -4.75 -45.25 2.52
N PRO A 108 -5.79 -46.07 2.78
CA PRO A 108 -6.20 -47.12 1.87
C PRO A 108 -6.72 -46.52 0.56
N ILE A 109 -6.02 -46.76 -0.54
CA ILE A 109 -6.50 -46.45 -1.88
C ILE A 109 -7.53 -47.54 -2.23
N ARG A 110 -8.82 -47.19 -2.32
CA ARG A 110 -9.83 -48.08 -2.89
C ARG A 110 -9.77 -47.96 -4.40
N THR A 111 -9.33 -49.01 -5.08
CA THR A 111 -9.51 -49.13 -6.53
C THR A 111 -10.99 -49.32 -6.87
N PRO A 112 -11.47 -48.77 -7.99
CA PRO A 112 -12.83 -48.98 -8.46
C PRO A 112 -13.11 -50.48 -8.67
N LYS A 113 -14.34 -50.92 -8.37
CA LYS A 113 -14.79 -52.26 -8.74
C LYS A 113 -15.24 -52.23 -10.21
N ASP A 114 -14.80 -53.23 -10.98
CA ASP A 114 -15.19 -53.44 -12.38
C ASP A 114 -16.72 -53.41 -12.58
#